data_AF-A0A1Q2M6V3-F1
#
_entry.id   AF-A0A1Q2M6V3-F1
#
_cell.length_a   1.000
_cell.length_b   1.000
_cell.length_c   1.000
_cell.angle_alpha   90.00
_cell.angle_beta   90.00
_cell.angle_gamma   90.00
#
_symmetry.space_group_name_H-M   'P 1'
#
loop_
_entity.id
_entity.type
_entity.pdbx_description
1 polymer ?
#
loop_
_entity_poly.entity_id
_entity_poly.type
_entity_poly.pdbx_seq_one_letter_code
_entity_poly.pdbx_strand_id
1 'polypeptide(L)'
;MARVAKKKAKAKRVAKPAAKAAATASPVVTKAQKAVDSAAKALDAQLDRVGKARARVQKSNTAAAKNSLASANSKLRELRAKLAVAKFGLAKASAMDSVRQAEESAKKTVSDLAEKLSTNADKDLDKALKAFEARWKKTRAKADAKKVKAAEKKATAKVKAAAKKAAAKAKALEKKALAKAKAEAKKVAKKAKKKIAAKKSAAKAAIKKAVGRPKKAAAKKAAAKKPAKKTAKKAAKAKKVTKKAAKPAPKKAARRGRPPKAAAKKAGARRGRPPKKA
;
A
#
# COMPACT_ATOMS: atom_id res chain seq x y z
N MET A 1 -50.66 -32.28 22.04
CA MET A 1 -51.49 -31.07 21.83
C MET A 1 -50.94 -29.96 22.73
N ALA A 2 -50.53 -28.75 22.36
CA ALA A 2 -50.18 -28.07 21.12
C ALA A 2 -49.16 -26.98 21.53
N ARG A 3 -47.98 -26.94 20.92
CA ARG A 3 -47.03 -25.84 21.13
C ARG A 3 -47.49 -24.65 20.28
N VAL A 4 -48.21 -23.71 20.89
CA VAL A 4 -48.69 -22.50 20.21
C VAL A 4 -47.49 -21.59 19.93
N ALA A 5 -47.06 -21.58 18.67
CA ALA A 5 -46.01 -20.69 18.16
C ALA A 5 -46.46 -19.23 18.29
N LYS A 6 -45.85 -18.50 19.24
CA LYS A 6 -46.05 -17.06 19.40
C LYS A 6 -45.45 -16.34 18.18
N LYS A 7 -46.33 -15.99 17.24
CA LYS A 7 -46.05 -15.25 16.01
C LYS A 7 -45.30 -13.95 16.35
N LYS A 8 -44.01 -13.88 15.98
CA LYS A 8 -43.15 -12.71 16.14
C LYS A 8 -43.72 -11.57 15.28
N ALA A 9 -44.30 -10.57 15.93
CA ALA A 9 -44.79 -9.36 15.28
C ALA A 9 -43.64 -8.69 14.53
N LYS A 10 -43.83 -8.47 13.23
CA LYS A 10 -42.89 -7.81 12.34
C LYS A 10 -42.69 -6.39 12.85
N ALA A 11 -41.49 -6.08 13.35
CA ALA A 11 -41.12 -4.75 13.77
C ALA A 11 -41.43 -3.76 12.65
N LYS A 12 -42.43 -2.91 12.89
CA LYS A 12 -42.75 -1.75 12.07
C LYS A 12 -41.46 -0.96 12.00
N ARG A 13 -40.90 -0.79 10.79
CA ARG A 13 -39.84 0.19 10.55
C ARG A 13 -40.38 1.53 11.01
N VAL A 14 -40.03 1.93 12.22
CA VAL A 14 -40.18 3.30 12.66
C VAL A 14 -39.22 4.07 11.77
N ALA A 15 -39.78 4.77 10.79
CA ALA A 15 -39.03 5.78 10.07
C ALA A 15 -38.45 6.69 11.15
N LYS A 16 -37.13 6.69 11.27
CA LYS A 16 -36.39 7.61 12.13
C LYS A 16 -37.00 8.98 11.88
N PRO A 17 -37.59 9.67 12.88
CA PRO A 17 -38.08 11.01 12.67
C PRO A 17 -36.89 11.78 12.14
N ALA A 18 -37.02 12.32 10.92
CA ALA A 18 -36.07 13.28 10.40
C ALA A 18 -35.88 14.28 11.53
N ALA A 19 -34.65 14.35 12.06
CA ALA A 19 -34.33 15.25 13.14
C ALA A 19 -34.84 16.61 12.68
N LYS A 20 -35.89 17.10 13.34
CA LYS A 20 -36.40 18.44 13.18
C LYS A 20 -35.37 19.31 13.88
N ALA A 21 -34.18 19.40 13.28
CA ALA A 21 -33.32 20.54 13.48
C ALA A 21 -34.24 21.71 13.10
N ALA A 22 -34.57 22.51 14.09
CA ALA A 22 -35.19 23.80 13.86
C ALA A 22 -34.18 24.57 13.00
N ALA A 23 -34.29 24.39 11.68
CA ALA A 23 -33.59 25.18 10.71
C ALA A 23 -34.08 26.60 10.98
N THR A 24 -33.22 27.40 11.60
CA THR A 24 -33.38 28.84 11.63
C THR A 24 -33.51 29.25 10.17
N ALA A 25 -34.76 29.50 9.74
CA ALA A 25 -35.06 29.74 8.34
C ALA A 25 -34.15 30.84 7.83
N SER A 26 -33.51 30.63 6.67
CA SER A 26 -32.59 31.62 6.12
C SER A 26 -33.24 33.01 6.11
N PRO A 27 -32.46 34.09 6.33
CA PRO A 27 -33.01 35.45 6.44
C PRO A 27 -33.85 35.84 5.21
N VAL A 28 -33.52 35.29 4.03
CA VAL A 28 -34.28 35.45 2.78
C VAL A 28 -35.67 34.81 2.85
N VAL A 29 -35.78 33.59 3.40
CA VAL A 29 -37.07 32.89 3.59
C VAL A 29 -37.91 33.64 4.61
N THR A 30 -37.29 34.09 5.71
CA THR A 30 -37.96 34.90 6.74
C THR A 30 -38.50 36.21 6.18
N LYS A 31 -37.73 36.91 5.34
CA LYS A 31 -38.17 38.14 4.67
C LYS A 31 -39.31 37.88 3.68
N ALA A 32 -39.24 36.80 2.91
CA ALA A 32 -40.30 36.41 1.98
C ALA A 32 -41.60 36.02 2.71
N GLN A 33 -41.51 35.34 3.86
CA GLN A 33 -42.67 35.01 4.69
C GLN A 33 -43.37 36.28 5.18
N LYS A 34 -42.61 37.26 5.70
CA LYS A 34 -43.17 38.55 6.13
C LYS A 34 -43.90 39.29 4.98
N ALA A 35 -43.42 39.17 3.74
CA ALA A 35 -44.09 39.76 2.58
C ALA A 35 -45.44 39.09 2.27
N VAL A 36 -45.52 37.76 2.42
CA VAL A 36 -46.79 37.01 2.30
C VAL A 36 -47.75 37.43 3.40
N ASP A 37 -47.29 37.50 4.65
CA ASP A 37 -48.14 37.86 5.80
C ASP A 37 -48.69 39.29 5.68
N SER A 38 -47.87 40.23 5.20
CA SER A 38 -48.29 41.61 4.93
C SER A 38 -49.32 41.69 3.80
N ALA A 39 -49.09 40.99 2.68
CA ALA A 39 -50.02 40.94 1.55
C ALA A 39 -51.35 40.28 1.92
N ALA A 40 -51.34 39.25 2.79
CA ALA A 40 -52.53 38.61 3.31
C ALA A 40 -53.36 39.57 4.17
N LYS A 41 -52.73 40.27 5.12
CA LYS A 41 -53.41 41.28 5.95
C LYS A 41 -54.04 42.40 5.11
N ALA A 42 -53.36 42.86 4.06
CA ALA A 42 -53.90 43.87 3.16
C ALA A 42 -55.11 43.33 2.37
N LEU A 43 -55.07 42.07 1.93
CA LEU A 43 -56.18 41.41 1.24
C LEU A 43 -57.40 41.27 2.14
N ASP A 44 -57.23 40.82 3.37
CA ASP A 44 -58.32 40.63 4.35
C ASP A 44 -59.01 41.97 4.65
N ALA A 45 -58.23 43.02 4.93
CA ALA A 45 -58.78 44.36 5.13
C ALA A 45 -59.55 44.88 3.91
N GLN A 46 -59.19 44.47 2.69
CA GLN A 46 -59.92 44.85 1.48
C GLN A 46 -61.18 44.02 1.27
N LEU A 47 -61.19 42.74 1.66
CA LEU A 47 -62.39 41.90 1.65
C LEU A 47 -63.47 42.50 2.56
N ASP A 48 -63.10 43.00 3.73
CA ASP A 48 -64.02 43.71 4.63
C ASP A 48 -64.62 44.96 3.98
N ARG A 49 -63.80 45.74 3.26
CA ARG A 49 -64.27 46.94 2.53
C ARG A 49 -65.21 46.58 1.40
N VAL A 50 -64.94 45.49 0.67
CA VAL A 50 -65.84 44.97 -0.37
C VAL A 50 -67.17 44.51 0.25
N GLY A 51 -67.14 43.84 1.40
CA GLY A 51 -68.34 43.46 2.15
C GLY A 51 -69.19 44.68 2.54
N LYS A 52 -68.56 45.72 3.11
CA LYS A 52 -69.23 46.99 3.47
C LYS A 52 -69.78 47.73 2.24
N ALA A 53 -69.03 47.79 1.14
CA ALA A 53 -69.48 48.41 -0.10
C ALA A 53 -70.67 47.64 -0.71
N ARG A 54 -70.64 46.31 -0.67
CA ARG A 54 -71.74 45.45 -1.13
C ARG A 54 -73.00 45.68 -0.30
N ALA A 55 -72.88 45.76 1.03
CA ALA A 55 -74.01 46.07 1.91
C ALA A 55 -74.65 47.44 1.58
N ARG A 56 -73.83 48.47 1.29
CA ARG A 56 -74.33 49.80 0.87
C ARG A 56 -75.09 49.75 -0.45
N VAL A 57 -74.57 49.02 -1.44
CA VAL A 57 -75.27 48.81 -2.72
C VAL A 57 -76.62 48.14 -2.51
N GLN A 58 -76.69 47.12 -1.63
CA GLN A 58 -77.94 46.44 -1.31
C GLN A 58 -78.96 47.35 -0.60
N LYS A 59 -78.49 48.31 0.21
CA LYS A 59 -79.38 49.21 0.95
C LYS A 59 -79.93 50.38 0.13
N SER A 60 -79.10 51.01 -0.71
CA SER A 60 -79.47 52.26 -1.40
C SER A 60 -79.41 52.22 -2.93
N ASN A 61 -78.76 51.22 -3.52
CA ASN A 61 -78.65 50.99 -4.98
C ASN A 61 -78.25 52.23 -5.84
N THR A 62 -77.59 53.22 -5.23
CA THR A 62 -77.21 54.45 -5.95
C THR A 62 -76.02 54.22 -6.88
N ALA A 63 -75.87 55.07 -7.90
CA ALA A 63 -74.71 55.03 -8.81
C ALA A 63 -73.38 55.15 -8.06
N ALA A 64 -73.31 56.03 -7.05
CA ALA A 64 -72.13 56.18 -6.19
C ALA A 64 -71.78 54.89 -5.43
N ALA A 65 -72.78 54.17 -4.90
CA ALA A 65 -72.56 52.90 -4.21
C ALA A 65 -72.02 51.82 -5.17
N LYS A 66 -72.56 51.74 -6.39
CA LYS A 66 -72.09 50.81 -7.43
C LYS A 66 -70.64 51.10 -7.83
N ASN A 67 -70.30 52.37 -8.03
CA ASN A 67 -68.92 52.80 -8.36
C ASN A 67 -67.94 52.47 -7.22
N SER A 68 -68.34 52.66 -5.97
CA SER A 68 -67.53 52.28 -4.80
C SER A 68 -67.25 50.77 -4.74
N LEU A 69 -68.27 49.94 -4.99
CA LEU A 69 -68.11 48.48 -5.06
C LEU A 69 -67.20 48.07 -6.23
N ALA A 70 -67.34 48.69 -7.40
CA ALA A 70 -66.48 48.43 -8.55
C ALA A 70 -65.00 48.77 -8.26
N SER A 71 -64.74 49.94 -7.65
CA SER A 71 -63.39 50.34 -7.22
C SER A 71 -62.81 49.38 -6.17
N ALA A 72 -63.61 48.98 -5.18
CA ALA A 72 -63.19 48.05 -4.15
C ALA A 72 -62.84 46.67 -4.72
N ASN A 73 -63.60 46.19 -5.70
CA ASN A 73 -63.34 44.95 -6.43
C ASN A 73 -62.07 45.03 -7.30
N SER A 74 -61.80 46.18 -7.93
CA SER A 74 -60.54 46.38 -8.67
C SER A 74 -59.33 46.23 -7.75
N LYS A 75 -59.33 46.95 -6.61
CA LYS A 75 -58.28 46.87 -5.59
C LYS A 75 -58.14 45.46 -5.01
N LEU A 76 -59.24 44.73 -4.86
CA LEU A 76 -59.22 43.34 -4.41
C LEU A 76 -58.48 42.43 -5.40
N ARG A 77 -58.70 42.60 -6.71
CA ARG A 77 -57.97 41.84 -7.75
C ARG A 77 -56.47 42.13 -7.71
N GLU A 78 -56.09 43.40 -7.55
CA GLU A 78 -54.67 43.79 -7.42
C GLU A 78 -54.01 43.16 -6.18
N LEU A 79 -54.69 43.14 -5.03
CA LEU A 79 -54.15 42.55 -3.81
C LEU A 79 -54.03 41.02 -3.92
N ARG A 80 -54.96 40.35 -4.60
CA ARG A 80 -54.84 38.92 -4.92
C ARG A 80 -53.61 38.65 -5.79
N ALA A 81 -53.36 39.48 -6.79
CA ALA A 81 -52.16 39.38 -7.63
C ALA A 81 -50.88 39.59 -6.81
N LYS A 82 -50.84 40.62 -5.94
CA LYS A 82 -49.69 40.89 -5.03
C LYS A 82 -49.42 39.72 -4.09
N LEU A 83 -50.46 39.12 -3.52
CA LEU A 83 -50.33 37.93 -2.67
C LEU A 83 -49.83 36.70 -3.44
N ALA A 84 -50.28 36.51 -4.69
CA ALA A 84 -49.78 35.43 -5.53
C ALA A 84 -48.28 35.58 -5.83
N VAL A 85 -47.84 36.80 -6.16
CA VAL A 85 -46.41 37.12 -6.37
C VAL A 85 -45.60 36.90 -5.09
N ALA A 86 -46.10 37.33 -3.93
CA ALA A 86 -45.42 37.12 -2.66
C ALA A 86 -45.26 35.63 -2.31
N LYS A 87 -46.31 34.82 -2.53
CA LYS A 87 -46.26 33.36 -2.33
C LYS A 87 -45.28 32.67 -3.27
N PHE A 88 -45.24 33.09 -4.54
CA PHE A 88 -44.24 32.61 -5.48
C PHE A 88 -42.81 32.98 -5.05
N GLY A 89 -42.61 34.21 -4.56
CA GLY A 89 -41.35 34.67 -4.00
C GLY A 89 -40.88 33.82 -2.81
N LEU A 90 -41.79 33.48 -1.89
CA LEU A 90 -41.53 32.58 -0.77
C LEU A 90 -41.15 31.17 -1.25
N ALA A 91 -41.91 30.60 -2.19
CA ALA A 91 -41.61 29.30 -2.77
C ALA A 91 -40.20 29.28 -3.38
N LYS A 92 -39.85 30.30 -4.18
CA LYS A 92 -38.50 30.45 -4.76
C LYS A 92 -37.43 30.56 -3.68
N ALA A 93 -37.65 31.38 -2.65
CA ALA A 93 -36.70 31.53 -1.55
C ALA A 93 -36.48 30.22 -0.80
N SER A 94 -37.55 29.48 -0.52
CA SER A 94 -37.47 28.17 0.17
C SER A 94 -36.76 27.10 -0.65
N ALA A 95 -36.96 27.10 -1.97
CA ALA A 95 -36.26 26.19 -2.88
C ALA A 95 -34.75 26.49 -2.90
N MET A 96 -34.37 27.77 -2.97
CA MET A 96 -32.96 28.17 -2.92
C MET A 96 -32.31 27.89 -1.56
N ASP A 97 -33.06 28.03 -0.47
CA ASP A 97 -32.56 27.67 0.87
C ASP A 97 -32.30 26.15 0.98
N SER A 98 -33.19 25.34 0.41
CA SER A 98 -33.01 23.89 0.35
C SER A 98 -31.75 23.50 -0.44
N VAL A 99 -31.46 24.20 -1.54
CA VAL A 99 -30.22 24.02 -2.32
C VAL A 99 -29.01 24.40 -1.47
N ARG A 100 -29.05 25.55 -0.78
CA ARG A 100 -27.96 25.98 0.09
C ARG A 100 -27.66 24.97 1.21
N GLN A 101 -28.70 24.45 1.86
CA GLN A 101 -28.56 23.42 2.88
C GLN A 101 -27.96 22.12 2.31
N ALA A 102 -28.37 21.73 1.10
CA ALA A 102 -27.78 20.59 0.40
C ALA A 102 -26.29 20.82 0.09
N GLU A 103 -25.91 22.00 -0.40
CA GLU A 103 -24.50 22.36 -0.64
C GLU A 103 -23.66 22.35 0.63
N GLU A 104 -24.17 22.91 1.73
CA GLU A 104 -23.46 22.91 3.02
C GLU A 104 -23.30 21.48 3.57
N SER A 105 -24.33 20.63 3.41
CA SER A 105 -24.22 19.22 3.77
C SER A 105 -23.19 18.48 2.91
N ALA A 106 -23.15 18.75 1.60
CA ALA A 106 -22.17 18.17 0.69
C ALA A 106 -20.74 18.62 1.06
N LYS A 107 -20.53 19.90 1.32
CA LYS A 107 -19.23 20.46 1.76
C LYS A 107 -18.76 19.79 3.06
N LYS A 108 -19.64 19.59 4.03
CA LYS A 108 -19.33 18.84 5.27
C LYS A 108 -18.91 17.41 4.97
N THR A 109 -19.65 16.69 4.12
CA THR A 109 -19.27 15.32 3.76
C THR A 109 -17.92 15.24 3.05
N VAL A 110 -17.58 16.22 2.22
CA VAL A 110 -16.26 16.29 1.56
C VAL A 110 -15.15 16.56 2.59
N SER A 111 -15.38 17.45 3.55
CA SER A 111 -14.43 17.70 4.66
C SER A 111 -14.20 16.45 5.50
N ASP A 112 -15.29 15.78 5.93
CA ASP A 112 -15.21 14.54 6.71
C ASP A 112 -14.47 13.43 5.96
N LEU A 113 -14.63 13.36 4.63
CA LEU A 113 -13.90 12.42 3.80
C LEU A 113 -12.42 12.78 3.70
N ALA A 114 -12.08 14.06 3.57
CA ALA A 114 -10.69 14.52 3.54
C ALA A 114 -9.96 14.17 4.85
N GLU A 115 -10.57 14.42 6.00
CA GLU A 115 -10.01 14.07 7.31
C GLU A 115 -9.83 12.55 7.49
N LYS A 116 -10.81 11.76 7.05
CA LYS A 116 -10.71 10.28 7.05
C LYS A 116 -9.58 9.79 6.14
N LEU A 117 -9.41 10.39 4.97
CA LEU A 117 -8.32 10.02 4.07
C LEU A 117 -6.95 10.40 4.64
N SER A 118 -6.82 11.57 5.27
CA SER A 118 -5.58 11.99 5.94
C SER A 118 -5.21 11.02 7.07
N THR A 119 -6.14 10.75 7.98
CA THR A 119 -5.91 9.83 9.11
C THR A 119 -5.63 8.40 8.67
N ASN A 120 -6.21 7.94 7.57
CA ASN A 120 -5.89 6.64 6.98
C ASN A 120 -4.51 6.64 6.32
N ALA A 121 -4.11 7.72 5.65
CA ALA A 121 -2.80 7.85 5.05
C ALA A 121 -1.69 7.76 6.12
N ASP A 122 -1.86 8.45 7.26
CA ASP A 122 -0.91 8.38 8.37
C ASP A 122 -0.82 6.95 8.93
N LYS A 123 -1.95 6.29 9.15
CA LYS A 123 -1.98 4.89 9.62
C LYS A 123 -1.31 3.92 8.65
N ASP A 124 -1.51 4.09 7.35
CA ASP A 124 -0.91 3.22 6.35
C ASP A 124 0.59 3.49 6.18
N LEU A 125 1.03 4.73 6.29
CA LEU A 125 2.46 5.07 6.36
C LEU A 125 3.11 4.41 7.57
N ASP A 126 2.48 4.46 8.73
CA ASP A 126 2.97 3.86 9.96
C ASP A 126 3.10 2.34 9.86
N LYS A 127 2.11 1.67 9.25
CA LYS A 127 2.18 0.23 8.96
C LYS A 127 3.27 -0.08 7.94
N ALA A 128 3.41 0.74 6.90
CA ALA A 128 4.42 0.56 5.86
C ALA A 128 5.84 0.68 6.43
N LEU A 129 6.09 1.65 7.31
CA LEU A 129 7.37 1.82 8.00
C LEU A 129 7.68 0.61 8.90
N LYS A 130 6.73 0.18 9.73
CA LYS A 130 6.91 -1.00 10.60
C LYS A 130 7.19 -2.27 9.78
N ALA A 131 6.45 -2.49 8.69
CA ALA A 131 6.68 -3.62 7.80
C ALA A 131 8.03 -3.54 7.06
N PHE A 132 8.41 -2.34 6.62
CA PHE A 132 9.71 -2.09 5.98
C PHE A 132 10.85 -2.37 6.96
N GLU A 133 10.81 -1.81 8.16
CA GLU A 133 11.82 -2.02 9.19
C GLU A 133 11.99 -3.49 9.54
N ALA A 134 10.90 -4.22 9.75
CA ALA A 134 10.95 -5.64 10.07
C ALA A 134 11.64 -6.44 8.94
N ARG A 135 11.29 -6.15 7.68
CA ARG A 135 11.91 -6.80 6.50
C ARG A 135 13.38 -6.40 6.35
N TRP A 136 13.70 -5.14 6.58
CA TRP A 136 15.06 -4.61 6.47
C TRP A 136 15.97 -5.21 7.55
N LYS A 137 15.56 -5.19 8.81
CA LYS A 137 16.27 -5.80 9.95
C LYS A 137 16.51 -7.29 9.70
N LYS A 138 15.49 -8.03 9.27
CA LYS A 138 15.61 -9.47 8.93
C LYS A 138 16.62 -9.72 7.80
N THR A 139 16.63 -8.86 6.79
CA THR A 139 17.56 -8.98 5.64
C THR A 139 18.99 -8.69 6.06
N ARG A 140 19.20 -7.65 6.88
CA ARG A 140 20.52 -7.31 7.45
C ARG A 140 21.04 -8.40 8.39
N ALA A 141 20.22 -8.88 9.32
CA ALA A 141 20.59 -9.97 10.21
C ALA A 141 21.05 -11.23 9.45
N LYS A 142 20.38 -11.59 8.34
CA LYS A 142 20.82 -12.69 7.46
C LYS A 142 22.16 -12.39 6.78
N ALA A 143 22.37 -11.17 6.32
CA ALA A 143 23.63 -10.76 5.70
C ALA A 143 24.79 -10.77 6.72
N ASP A 144 24.55 -10.26 7.92
CA ASP A 144 25.55 -10.20 8.98
C ASP A 144 25.84 -11.58 9.56
N ALA A 145 24.84 -12.45 9.71
CA ALA A 145 25.05 -13.85 10.08
C ALA A 145 25.98 -14.58 9.08
N LYS A 146 25.88 -14.29 7.78
CA LYS A 146 26.82 -14.83 6.78
C LYS A 146 28.25 -14.31 6.99
N LYS A 147 28.41 -13.04 7.34
CA LYS A 147 29.72 -12.45 7.64
C LYS A 147 30.33 -13.03 8.92
N VAL A 148 29.53 -13.18 9.97
CA VAL A 148 29.96 -13.78 11.24
C VAL A 148 30.41 -15.22 11.00
N LYS A 149 29.60 -16.04 10.30
CA LYS A 149 30.00 -17.41 9.93
C LYS A 149 31.29 -17.45 9.09
N ALA A 150 31.48 -16.48 8.20
CA ALA A 150 32.73 -16.38 7.44
C ALA A 150 33.93 -16.01 8.32
N ALA A 151 33.74 -15.12 9.31
CA ALA A 151 34.77 -14.75 10.27
C ALA A 151 35.11 -15.92 11.22
N GLU A 152 34.12 -16.66 11.71
CA GLU A 152 34.31 -17.88 12.52
C GLU A 152 35.12 -18.94 11.77
N LYS A 153 34.81 -19.19 10.50
CA LYS A 153 35.61 -20.10 9.66
C LYS A 153 37.06 -19.66 9.53
N LYS A 154 37.31 -18.36 9.39
CA LYS A 154 38.67 -17.81 9.34
C LYS A 154 39.38 -17.94 10.70
N ALA A 155 38.70 -17.67 11.81
CA ALA A 155 39.25 -17.79 13.15
C ALA A 155 39.60 -19.25 13.49
N THR A 156 38.68 -20.19 13.23
CA THR A 156 38.92 -21.63 13.45
C THR A 156 40.07 -22.16 12.60
N ALA A 157 40.23 -21.69 11.36
CA ALA A 157 41.39 -22.04 10.55
C ALA A 157 42.73 -21.55 11.16
N LYS A 158 42.76 -20.33 11.71
CA LYS A 158 43.94 -19.80 12.42
C LYS A 158 44.26 -20.59 13.68
N VAL A 159 43.26 -20.96 14.48
CA VAL A 159 43.43 -21.81 15.68
C VAL A 159 43.98 -23.17 15.29
N LYS A 160 43.41 -23.83 14.26
CA LYS A 160 43.93 -25.11 13.76
C LYS A 160 45.38 -25.00 13.28
N ALA A 161 45.74 -23.91 12.63
CA ALA A 161 47.13 -23.68 12.21
C ALA A 161 48.07 -23.48 13.41
N ALA A 162 47.65 -22.73 14.44
CA ALA A 162 48.41 -22.57 15.68
C ALA A 162 48.57 -23.90 16.43
N ALA A 163 47.51 -24.70 16.53
CA ALA A 163 47.53 -26.02 17.17
C ALA A 163 48.52 -26.96 16.48
N LYS A 164 48.56 -26.99 15.14
CA LYS A 164 49.56 -27.78 14.39
C LYS A 164 50.99 -27.33 14.69
N LYS A 165 51.24 -26.01 14.77
CA LYS A 165 52.56 -25.47 15.14
C LYS A 165 52.95 -25.85 16.57
N ALA A 166 52.02 -25.79 17.52
CA ALA A 166 52.25 -26.20 18.90
C ALA A 166 52.55 -27.70 19.00
N ALA A 167 51.78 -28.55 18.33
CA ALA A 167 52.01 -30.00 18.30
C ALA A 167 53.38 -30.36 17.71
N ALA A 168 53.83 -29.66 16.67
CA ALA A 168 55.17 -29.86 16.10
C ALA A 168 56.27 -29.48 17.09
N LYS A 169 56.11 -28.37 17.83
CA LYS A 169 57.05 -27.97 18.89
C LYS A 169 57.08 -28.96 20.04
N ALA A 170 55.92 -29.46 20.49
CA ALA A 170 55.83 -30.48 21.53
C ALA A 170 56.59 -31.77 21.13
N LYS A 171 56.33 -32.30 19.92
CA LYS A 171 57.07 -33.47 19.40
C LYS A 171 58.57 -33.22 19.28
N ALA A 172 58.99 -32.01 18.94
CA ALA A 172 60.41 -31.65 18.88
C ALA A 172 61.07 -31.62 20.27
N LEU A 173 60.35 -31.13 21.29
CA LEU A 173 60.81 -31.14 22.68
C LEU A 173 60.87 -32.57 23.24
N GLU A 174 59.88 -33.41 22.96
CA GLU A 174 59.89 -34.83 23.33
C GLU A 174 61.10 -35.57 22.73
N LYS A 175 61.39 -35.37 21.44
CA LYS A 175 62.59 -35.95 20.80
C LYS A 175 63.89 -35.45 21.43
N LYS A 176 63.97 -34.16 21.79
CA LYS A 176 65.13 -33.61 22.50
C LYS A 176 65.28 -34.20 23.90
N ALA A 177 64.17 -34.39 24.63
CA ALA A 177 64.18 -35.02 25.94
C ALA A 177 64.63 -36.48 25.87
N LEU A 178 64.10 -37.26 24.91
CA LEU A 178 64.50 -38.65 24.69
C LEU A 178 65.98 -38.77 24.26
N ALA A 179 66.48 -37.84 23.45
CA ALA A 179 67.89 -37.81 23.06
C ALA A 179 68.81 -37.50 24.26
N LYS A 180 68.42 -36.56 25.14
CA LYS A 180 69.14 -36.28 26.39
C LYS A 180 69.14 -37.50 27.32
N ALA A 181 68.00 -38.14 27.53
CA ALA A 181 67.89 -39.35 28.35
C ALA A 181 68.77 -40.51 27.80
N LYS A 182 68.77 -40.73 26.47
CA LYS A 182 69.65 -41.73 25.84
C LYS A 182 71.13 -41.37 25.94
N ALA A 183 71.48 -40.08 25.89
CA ALA A 183 72.85 -39.62 26.05
C ALA A 183 73.36 -39.82 27.49
N GLU A 184 72.53 -39.56 28.50
CA GLU A 184 72.85 -39.83 29.89
C GLU A 184 72.96 -41.33 30.17
N ALA A 185 72.04 -42.16 29.67
CA ALA A 185 72.13 -43.61 29.78
C ALA A 185 73.43 -44.17 29.15
N LYS A 186 73.86 -43.62 28.00
CA LYS A 186 75.15 -43.98 27.38
C LYS A 186 76.36 -43.51 28.17
N LYS A 187 76.29 -42.36 28.86
CA LYS A 187 77.35 -41.88 29.75
C LYS A 187 77.49 -42.78 30.98
N VAL A 188 76.38 -43.24 31.54
CA VAL A 188 76.37 -44.20 32.67
C VAL A 188 76.93 -45.56 32.21
N ALA A 189 76.53 -46.06 31.03
CA ALA A 189 77.06 -47.31 30.46
C ALA A 189 78.56 -47.25 30.11
N LYS A 190 79.07 -46.09 29.65
CA LYS A 190 80.53 -45.90 29.43
C LYS A 190 81.31 -45.82 30.75
N LYS A 191 80.75 -45.23 31.81
CA LYS A 191 81.36 -45.28 33.16
C LYS A 191 81.37 -46.72 33.71
N ALA A 192 80.35 -47.52 33.43
CA ALA A 192 80.33 -48.95 33.79
C ALA A 192 81.38 -49.77 33.00
N LYS A 193 81.57 -49.51 31.70
CA LYS A 193 82.60 -50.21 30.90
C LYS A 193 84.04 -49.80 31.24
N LYS A 194 84.28 -48.61 31.80
CA LYS A 194 85.62 -48.20 32.27
C LYS A 194 86.07 -48.94 33.54
N LYS A 195 85.15 -49.58 34.29
CA LYS A 195 85.50 -50.49 35.39
C LYS A 195 85.82 -51.92 34.95
N ILE A 196 85.56 -52.30 33.70
CA ILE A 196 85.76 -53.69 33.21
C ILE A 196 86.92 -53.77 32.19
N ALA A 197 87.34 -52.66 31.57
CA ALA A 197 88.42 -52.64 30.57
C ALA A 197 89.83 -52.37 31.14
N ALA A 198 90.13 -52.81 32.36
CA ALA A 198 91.51 -52.92 32.88
C ALA A 198 92.09 -54.34 32.77
N LYS A 199 91.34 -55.30 32.22
CA LYS A 199 91.83 -56.65 31.91
C LYS A 199 91.33 -57.07 30.52
N LYS A 200 92.25 -57.63 29.72
CA LYS A 200 92.17 -58.03 28.29
C LYS A 200 92.38 -56.91 27.28
N SER A 201 93.63 -56.59 26.90
CA SER A 201 94.56 -57.34 26.02
C SER A 201 94.18 -57.32 24.53
N ALA A 202 95.06 -56.66 23.76
CA ALA A 202 95.60 -57.04 22.45
C ALA A 202 94.70 -57.74 21.42
N ALA A 203 94.58 -57.13 20.23
CA ALA A 203 95.18 -57.64 18.98
C ALA A 203 94.45 -57.14 17.72
N LYS A 204 95.24 -56.61 16.77
CA LYS A 204 95.09 -56.65 15.30
C LYS A 204 93.82 -56.05 14.66
N ALA A 205 93.76 -55.66 13.39
CA ALA A 205 94.66 -55.13 12.36
C ALA A 205 93.78 -55.04 11.10
N ALA A 206 94.05 -54.04 10.24
CA ALA A 206 94.01 -54.16 8.77
C ALA A 206 92.70 -53.91 7.95
N ILE A 207 92.88 -53.05 6.92
CA ILE A 207 92.54 -53.22 5.48
C ILE A 207 91.37 -52.41 4.84
N LYS A 208 91.81 -51.45 3.98
CA LYS A 208 91.48 -51.09 2.55
C LYS A 208 90.01 -50.82 2.15
N LYS A 209 89.65 -50.14 1.05
CA LYS A 209 90.10 -49.10 0.08
C LYS A 209 89.06 -49.17 -1.08
N ALA A 210 89.03 -48.17 -1.99
CA ALA A 210 88.38 -48.12 -3.32
C ALA A 210 86.91 -47.62 -3.37
N VAL A 211 86.55 -46.48 -4.01
CA VAL A 211 86.71 -45.93 -5.40
C VAL A 211 85.52 -46.29 -6.29
N GLY A 212 84.86 -45.26 -6.88
CA GLY A 212 83.92 -45.43 -7.99
C GLY A 212 83.01 -44.21 -8.26
N ARG A 213 83.40 -43.33 -9.19
CA ARG A 213 82.61 -42.36 -9.98
C ARG A 213 82.91 -42.70 -11.47
N PRO A 214 82.40 -42.04 -12.53
CA PRO A 214 81.09 -41.43 -12.88
C PRO A 214 80.63 -41.80 -14.35
N LYS A 215 79.52 -41.26 -14.85
CA LYS A 215 79.21 -40.89 -16.29
C LYS A 215 77.76 -40.36 -16.34
N LYS A 216 77.33 -39.16 -16.81
CA LYS A 216 77.61 -38.17 -17.88
C LYS A 216 77.09 -38.52 -19.29
N ALA A 217 76.05 -37.78 -19.73
CA ALA A 217 75.81 -37.18 -21.07
C ALA A 217 74.51 -36.31 -20.96
N ALA A 218 74.44 -34.97 -21.19
CA ALA A 218 74.66 -34.14 -22.39
C ALA A 218 73.67 -34.46 -23.55
N ALA A 219 73.04 -33.56 -24.31
CA ALA A 219 72.80 -32.11 -24.30
C ALA A 219 71.85 -31.74 -25.47
N LYS A 220 71.21 -30.56 -25.39
CA LYS A 220 70.88 -29.56 -26.47
C LYS A 220 69.70 -29.71 -27.48
N LYS A 221 68.86 -28.64 -27.46
CA LYS A 221 68.34 -27.74 -28.54
C LYS A 221 67.47 -28.33 -29.68
N ALA A 222 66.50 -27.66 -30.33
CA ALA A 222 65.87 -26.33 -30.25
C ALA A 222 64.65 -26.27 -31.23
N ALA A 223 63.73 -25.29 -31.01
CA ALA A 223 62.90 -24.55 -32.01
C ALA A 223 61.95 -25.32 -32.96
N ALA A 224 60.84 -24.82 -33.51
CA ALA A 224 59.92 -23.69 -33.33
C ALA A 224 58.76 -23.91 -34.33
N LYS A 225 57.50 -23.65 -33.94
CA LYS A 225 56.48 -22.93 -34.74
C LYS A 225 55.11 -22.95 -34.02
N LYS A 226 54.54 -21.75 -33.92
CA LYS A 226 53.22 -21.35 -33.40
C LYS A 226 52.28 -21.11 -34.62
N PRO A 227 50.93 -20.92 -34.50
CA PRO A 227 50.36 -19.86 -33.66
C PRO A 227 48.96 -20.09 -33.03
N ALA A 228 48.66 -19.17 -32.11
CA ALA A 228 47.41 -18.96 -31.39
C ALA A 228 46.47 -18.01 -32.15
N LYS A 229 45.16 -18.04 -31.86
CA LYS A 229 44.26 -16.90 -32.09
C LYS A 229 43.24 -16.74 -30.95
N LYS A 230 43.42 -15.65 -30.20
CA LYS A 230 42.44 -15.02 -29.29
C LYS A 230 41.27 -14.45 -30.10
N THR A 231 40.12 -14.20 -29.47
CA THR A 231 39.46 -12.87 -29.60
C THR A 231 38.36 -12.68 -28.56
N ALA A 232 38.53 -11.63 -27.76
CA ALA A 232 37.46 -10.85 -27.15
C ALA A 232 37.55 -9.45 -27.78
N LYS A 233 36.43 -8.88 -28.26
CA LYS A 233 36.24 -7.42 -28.23
C LYS A 233 34.79 -7.01 -28.53
N LYS A 234 34.32 -6.14 -27.65
CA LYS A 234 33.10 -5.32 -27.66
C LYS A 234 33.44 -3.96 -28.28
N ALA A 235 32.60 -3.45 -29.20
CA ALA A 235 32.37 -2.02 -29.58
C ALA A 235 31.69 -2.01 -30.96
N ALA A 236 30.44 -1.54 -31.15
CA ALA A 236 29.92 -0.16 -31.15
C ALA A 236 29.83 0.46 -32.56
N LYS A 237 28.66 1.08 -32.83
CA LYS A 237 28.28 1.99 -33.95
C LYS A 237 28.16 1.36 -35.35
N ALA A 238 27.35 1.83 -36.31
CA ALA A 238 26.16 2.69 -36.40
C ALA A 238 25.84 2.84 -37.91
N LYS A 239 24.54 2.87 -38.30
CA LYS A 239 23.97 3.36 -39.59
C LYS A 239 24.43 2.59 -40.88
N LYS A 240 23.67 2.44 -41.97
CA LYS A 240 22.54 3.17 -42.57
C LYS A 240 21.86 2.25 -43.64
N VAL A 241 20.52 2.17 -43.62
CA VAL A 241 19.50 2.28 -44.72
C VAL A 241 19.91 1.85 -46.16
N THR A 242 19.22 0.99 -46.93
CA THR A 242 17.91 1.08 -47.68
C THR A 242 17.77 -0.25 -48.50
N LYS A 243 16.65 -0.96 -48.71
CA LYS A 243 15.40 -0.76 -49.50
C LYS A 243 14.50 -2.01 -49.22
N LYS A 244 13.22 -1.89 -48.81
CA LYS A 244 11.95 -2.01 -49.61
C LYS A 244 11.91 -3.28 -50.49
N ALA A 245 10.99 -4.25 -50.41
CA ALA A 245 9.52 -4.31 -50.18
C ALA A 245 9.14 -5.68 -49.54
N ALA A 246 7.92 -6.07 -49.10
CA ALA A 246 6.56 -5.57 -49.21
C ALA A 246 5.72 -6.12 -48.01
N LYS A 247 4.80 -5.31 -47.46
CA LYS A 247 3.70 -5.72 -46.59
C LYS A 247 2.48 -4.84 -46.92
N PRO A 248 1.27 -5.39 -47.13
CA PRO A 248 0.07 -4.56 -47.19
C PRO A 248 -0.56 -4.37 -45.79
N ALA A 249 -0.64 -3.09 -45.41
CA ALA A 249 -1.79 -2.32 -44.87
C ALA A 249 -2.60 -2.78 -43.61
N PRO A 250 -3.22 -1.82 -42.88
CA PRO A 250 -3.35 -1.85 -41.42
C PRO A 250 -4.79 -1.99 -40.92
N LYS A 251 -4.99 -2.49 -39.68
CA LYS A 251 -6.23 -2.23 -38.93
C LYS A 251 -5.95 -1.75 -37.51
N LYS A 252 -6.71 -0.70 -37.18
CA LYS A 252 -6.72 0.14 -35.97
C LYS A 252 -6.75 -0.63 -34.66
N ALA A 253 -5.97 -0.11 -33.71
CA ALA A 253 -6.31 0.16 -32.31
C ALA A 253 -7.58 -0.49 -31.73
N ALA A 254 -7.41 -1.28 -30.66
CA ALA A 254 -7.68 -0.82 -29.28
C ALA A 254 -7.87 -2.00 -28.31
N ARG A 255 -6.99 -2.03 -27.30
CA ARG A 255 -7.30 -2.25 -25.88
C ARG A 255 -8.12 -3.50 -25.48
N ARG A 256 -7.36 -4.45 -24.97
CA ARG A 256 -7.64 -5.31 -23.81
C ARG A 256 -8.71 -4.72 -22.86
N GLY A 257 -9.74 -5.52 -22.56
CA GLY A 257 -10.50 -5.40 -21.31
C GLY A 257 -11.97 -5.03 -21.42
N ARG A 258 -12.80 -5.85 -22.10
CA ARG A 258 -14.24 -5.99 -21.81
C ARG A 258 -14.66 -7.45 -22.03
N PRO A 259 -15.33 -8.12 -21.08
CA PRO A 259 -15.84 -9.47 -21.28
C PRO A 259 -17.10 -9.47 -22.18
N PRO A 260 -17.35 -10.52 -22.98
CA PRO A 260 -18.45 -10.57 -23.93
C PRO A 260 -19.79 -10.87 -23.25
N LYS A 261 -20.82 -10.13 -23.68
CA LYS A 261 -22.23 -10.30 -23.32
C LYS A 261 -22.85 -11.34 -24.23
N ALA A 262 -23.21 -12.51 -23.69
CA ALA A 262 -23.97 -13.52 -24.43
C ALA A 262 -25.47 -13.17 -24.44
N ALA A 263 -25.97 -13.08 -25.67
CA ALA A 263 -27.33 -13.18 -26.19
C ALA A 263 -28.54 -13.15 -25.23
N ALA A 264 -29.39 -12.15 -25.48
CA ALA A 264 -30.82 -12.22 -25.23
C ALA A 264 -31.51 -12.98 -26.37
N LYS A 265 -32.37 -13.97 -26.05
CA LYS A 265 -33.69 -14.17 -26.70
C LYS A 265 -34.48 -15.32 -26.06
N LYS A 266 -35.56 -14.96 -25.37
CA LYS A 266 -36.97 -15.40 -25.55
C LYS A 266 -37.71 -14.92 -24.29
N ALA A 267 -38.34 -13.74 -24.35
CA ALA A 267 -39.72 -13.52 -24.79
C ALA A 267 -40.73 -13.79 -23.67
N GLY A 268 -41.61 -12.80 -23.44
CA GLY A 268 -42.91 -13.04 -22.81
C GLY A 268 -43.06 -12.51 -21.40
N ALA A 269 -43.80 -11.41 -21.28
CA ALA A 269 -44.17 -10.74 -20.05
C ALA A 269 -44.96 -11.62 -19.08
N ARG A 270 -44.83 -11.35 -17.78
CA ARG A 270 -45.95 -10.85 -16.96
C ARG A 270 -45.45 -10.31 -15.62
N ARG A 271 -45.87 -9.07 -15.38
CA ARG A 271 -45.72 -8.32 -14.13
C ARG A 271 -46.39 -9.11 -12.98
N GLY A 272 -45.75 -9.09 -11.81
CA GLY A 272 -46.44 -9.27 -10.52
C GLY A 272 -46.49 -10.69 -9.96
N ARG A 273 -45.40 -11.13 -9.32
CA ARG A 273 -45.49 -11.97 -8.09
C ARG A 273 -44.12 -12.02 -7.39
N PRO A 274 -44.01 -11.70 -6.08
CA PRO A 274 -42.79 -11.99 -5.34
C PRO A 274 -42.71 -13.50 -5.04
N PRO A 275 -41.49 -14.07 -4.94
CA PRO A 275 -41.31 -15.51 -4.78
C PRO A 275 -41.78 -16.00 -3.41
N LYS A 276 -42.58 -17.06 -3.41
CA LYS A 276 -42.98 -17.82 -2.22
C LYS A 276 -41.77 -18.66 -1.79
N LYS A 277 -41.28 -18.46 -0.56
CA LYS A 277 -40.25 -19.31 0.05
C LYS A 277 -40.85 -20.68 0.39
N ALA A 278 -40.00 -21.70 0.29
CA ALA A 278 -40.22 -23.09 0.71
C ALA A 278 -40.84 -23.20 2.10
#